data_AF-A0A9D6MJM9-F1
#
_entry.id   AF-A0A9D6MJM9-F1
#
_cell.length_a   1.000
_cell.length_b   1.000
_cell.length_c   1.000
_cell.angle_alpha   90.00
_cell.angle_beta   90.00
_cell.angle_gamma   90.00
#
_symmetry.space_group_name_H-M   'P 1'
#
loop_
_entity.id
_entity.type
_entity.pdbx_description
1 polymer ?
#
loop_
_entity_poly.entity_id
_entity_poly.type
_entity_poly.pdbx_seq_one_letter_code
_entity_poly.pdbx_strand_id
1 'polypeptide(L)'
;QGCTADTQCAPYNLCVGGSNAGHNCAAASECPGGACTSKVGGQFEHCSIGKFRDCFTDNGVSGNSIHATGAADVPVHDQSNPTLAALFCIGPTSTPSVNGAAGLPGLGRLELLGHARGLP
;
A
#
# COMPACT_ATOMS: atom_id res chain seq x y z
N GLN A 1 -1.55 0.03 -8.58
CA GLN A 1 -0.66 -0.54 -9.60
C GLN A 1 0.65 0.23 -9.56
N GLY A 2 1.79 -0.45 -9.48
CA GLY A 2 3.11 0.15 -9.38
C GLY A 2 4.20 -0.91 -9.43
N CYS A 3 5.41 -0.55 -9.08
CA CYS A 3 6.60 -1.43 -9.05
C CYS A 3 7.21 -1.47 -7.65
N THR A 4 7.84 -2.60 -7.32
CA THR A 4 8.53 -2.82 -6.03
C THR A 4 10.06 -2.85 -6.18
N ALA A 5 10.56 -2.83 -7.41
CA ALA A 5 11.97 -2.72 -7.75
C ALA A 5 12.14 -2.04 -9.11
N ASP A 6 13.31 -1.44 -9.35
CA ASP A 6 13.67 -0.78 -10.62
C ASP A 6 13.58 -1.74 -11.83
N THR A 7 13.84 -3.03 -11.63
CA THR A 7 13.69 -4.05 -12.69
C THR A 7 12.25 -4.25 -13.17
N GLN A 8 11.27 -3.70 -12.46
CA GLN A 8 9.84 -3.83 -12.76
C GLN A 8 9.25 -2.55 -13.39
N CYS A 9 10.08 -1.55 -13.74
CA CYS A 9 9.63 -0.31 -14.39
C CYS A 9 9.05 -0.54 -15.80
N ALA A 10 9.55 -1.55 -16.52
CA ALA A 10 9.36 -1.64 -17.98
C ALA A 10 7.90 -1.51 -18.47
N PRO A 11 6.88 -2.10 -17.80
CA PRO A 11 5.48 -1.94 -18.20
C PRO A 11 4.96 -0.49 -18.08
N TYR A 12 5.57 0.31 -17.22
CA TYR A 12 5.21 1.69 -16.90
C TYR A 12 6.02 2.73 -17.66
N ASN A 13 6.95 2.29 -18.51
CA ASN A 13 7.69 3.16 -19.40
C ASN A 13 7.20 2.96 -20.84
N LEU A 14 7.41 3.97 -21.69
CA LEU A 14 7.23 3.83 -23.14
C LEU A 14 8.36 4.50 -23.93
N CYS A 15 8.60 3.97 -25.12
CA CYS A 15 9.38 4.66 -26.13
C CYS A 15 8.60 5.85 -26.67
N VAL A 16 9.16 7.05 -26.51
CA VAL A 16 8.66 8.28 -27.13
C VAL A 16 9.53 8.60 -28.32
N GLY A 17 8.93 8.55 -29.51
CA GLY A 17 9.65 8.68 -30.78
C GLY A 17 10.33 7.39 -31.23
N GLY A 18 10.97 7.46 -32.40
CA GLY A 18 11.65 6.31 -33.01
C GLY A 18 10.73 5.30 -33.68
N SER A 19 11.32 4.22 -34.17
CA SER A 19 10.65 3.20 -34.97
C SER A 19 9.66 2.33 -34.17
N ASN A 20 9.77 2.35 -32.84
CA ASN A 20 8.94 1.58 -31.92
C ASN A 20 8.27 2.47 -30.86
N ALA A 21 7.90 3.69 -31.25
CA ALA A 21 7.13 4.58 -30.40
C ALA A 21 5.86 3.89 -29.87
N GLY A 22 5.59 4.04 -28.58
CA GLY A 22 4.43 3.43 -27.89
C GLY A 22 4.68 2.03 -27.32
N HIS A 23 5.81 1.38 -27.63
CA HIS A 23 6.19 0.12 -27.00
C HIS A 23 6.75 0.34 -25.59
N ASN A 24 6.57 -0.65 -24.71
CA ASN A 24 7.18 -0.68 -23.38
C ASN A 24 8.70 -0.80 -23.49
N CYS A 25 9.44 -0.20 -22.55
CA CYS A 25 10.91 -0.22 -22.54
C CYS A 25 11.47 -0.29 -21.11
N ALA A 26 12.53 -1.05 -20.90
CA ALA A 26 13.30 -1.07 -19.65
C ALA A 26 14.56 -0.21 -19.73
N ALA A 27 15.09 0.02 -20.94
CA ALA A 27 16.31 0.78 -21.19
C ALA A 27 16.17 1.70 -22.40
N ALA A 28 16.96 2.77 -22.44
CA ALA A 28 16.95 3.71 -23.57
C ALA A 28 17.35 3.05 -24.91
N SER A 29 18.23 2.05 -24.87
CA SER A 29 18.65 1.27 -26.05
C SER A 29 17.50 0.49 -26.71
N GLU A 30 16.42 0.24 -25.98
CA GLU A 30 15.23 -0.43 -26.49
C GLU A 30 14.34 0.51 -27.30
N CYS A 31 14.67 1.80 -27.43
CA CYS A 31 13.93 2.78 -28.23
C CYS A 31 14.79 3.34 -29.38
N PRO A 32 14.99 2.59 -30.49
CA PRO A 32 15.81 3.05 -31.61
C PRO A 32 15.26 4.34 -32.25
N GLY A 33 16.04 5.42 -32.18
CA GLY A 33 15.63 6.73 -32.68
C GLY A 33 14.62 7.46 -31.78
N GLY A 34 14.43 7.01 -30.54
CA GLY A 34 13.55 7.61 -29.55
C GLY A 34 14.19 7.64 -28.16
N ALA A 35 13.37 7.87 -27.15
CA ALA A 35 13.78 7.83 -25.74
C ALA A 35 12.83 6.96 -24.93
N CYS A 36 13.36 6.20 -23.97
CA CYS A 36 12.54 5.53 -22.98
C CYS A 36 12.12 6.53 -21.91
N THR A 37 10.82 6.67 -21.66
CA THR A 37 10.29 7.65 -20.70
C THR A 37 9.23 7.02 -19.80
N SER A 38 9.11 7.50 -18.57
CA SER A 38 8.06 7.07 -17.64
C SER A 38 6.68 7.57 -18.08
N LYS A 39 5.69 6.67 -18.16
CA LYS A 39 4.27 7.01 -18.41
C LYS A 39 3.66 7.86 -17.30
N VAL A 40 4.25 7.80 -16.10
CA VAL A 40 3.68 8.37 -14.88
C VAL A 40 4.55 9.46 -14.26
N GLY A 41 5.56 9.93 -15.00
CA GLY A 41 6.53 10.93 -14.54
C GLY A 41 7.71 10.33 -13.76
N GLY A 42 8.77 11.13 -13.58
CA GLY A 42 10.02 10.70 -12.96
C GLY A 42 11.05 10.11 -13.94
N GLN A 43 12.16 9.61 -13.41
CA GLN A 43 13.20 8.91 -14.19
C GLN A 43 12.73 7.51 -14.57
N PHE A 44 13.02 7.05 -15.79
CA PHE A 44 12.53 5.75 -16.27
C PHE A 44 13.32 4.56 -15.70
N GLU A 45 14.56 4.80 -15.27
CA GLU A 45 15.44 3.81 -14.63
C GLU A 45 15.05 3.55 -13.17
N HIS A 46 14.45 4.54 -12.50
CA HIS A 46 14.10 4.45 -11.09
C HIS A 46 12.60 4.38 -10.89
N CYS A 47 12.15 3.25 -10.35
CA CYS A 47 10.75 3.02 -10.12
C CYS A 47 10.26 3.75 -8.87
N SER A 48 9.98 5.03 -9.06
CA SER A 48 9.34 5.91 -8.06
C SER A 48 7.82 5.66 -7.99
N ILE A 49 7.30 4.78 -8.85
CA ILE A 49 5.88 4.44 -8.94
C ILE A 49 5.55 3.49 -7.81
N GLY A 50 5.15 4.06 -6.67
CA GLY A 50 4.77 3.27 -5.50
C GLY A 50 3.75 2.18 -5.88
N LYS A 51 4.18 0.92 -5.93
CA LYS A 51 3.26 -0.19 -5.68
C LYS A 51 2.99 -0.13 -4.19
N PHE A 52 1.98 0.64 -3.79
CA PHE A 52 1.37 0.39 -2.50
C PHE A 52 0.95 -1.08 -2.56
N ARG A 53 1.68 -1.95 -1.85
CA ARG A 53 1.28 -3.34 -1.68
C ARG A 53 -0.18 -3.31 -1.24
N ASP A 54 -0.98 -4.20 -1.80
CA ASP A 54 -2.27 -4.47 -1.19
C ASP A 54 -2.00 -4.76 0.28
N CYS A 55 -2.79 -4.13 1.14
CA CYS A 55 -2.66 -4.30 2.57
C CYS A 55 -3.03 -5.74 2.90
N PHE A 56 -2.02 -6.60 2.94
CA PHE A 56 -2.22 -7.98 3.30
C PHE A 56 -2.50 -8.01 4.79
N THR A 57 -3.73 -8.34 5.13
CA THR A 57 -4.18 -8.44 6.51
C THR A 57 -3.40 -9.53 7.28
N ASP A 58 -2.61 -10.36 6.60
CA ASP A 58 -1.94 -11.56 7.11
C ASP A 58 -0.46 -11.69 6.66
N ASN A 59 0.29 -10.59 6.63
CA ASN A 59 1.72 -10.57 6.24
C ASN A 59 2.03 -10.96 4.78
N GLY A 60 1.05 -10.99 3.88
CA GLY A 60 1.32 -11.24 2.46
C GLY A 60 0.78 -12.55 1.92
N VAL A 61 0.01 -13.29 2.71
CA VAL A 61 -0.50 -14.59 2.27
C VAL A 61 -1.84 -14.37 1.57
N SER A 62 -1.91 -14.68 0.27
CA SER A 62 -3.17 -14.53 -0.45
C SER A 62 -4.19 -15.55 0.06
N GLY A 63 -5.28 -15.09 0.69
CA GLY A 63 -6.42 -15.94 1.03
C GLY A 63 -6.70 -16.15 2.52
N ASN A 64 -5.86 -15.65 3.45
CA ASN A 64 -6.32 -15.60 4.84
C ASN A 64 -7.12 -14.33 5.11
N SER A 65 -8.00 -14.43 6.10
CA SER A 65 -8.82 -13.33 6.60
C SER A 65 -8.47 -13.06 8.06
N ILE A 66 -8.44 -11.79 8.44
CA ILE A 66 -8.43 -11.43 9.86
C ILE A 66 -9.88 -11.31 10.32
N HIS A 67 -10.22 -12.06 11.38
CA HIS A 67 -11.51 -12.00 12.03
C HIS A 67 -11.38 -11.21 13.33
N ALA A 68 -12.14 -10.13 13.46
CA ALA A 68 -12.25 -9.38 14.70
C ALA A 68 -13.57 -9.74 15.39
N THR A 69 -13.49 -10.19 16.64
CA THR A 69 -14.65 -10.49 17.49
C THR A 69 -14.74 -9.49 18.62
N GLY A 70 -15.96 -9.06 18.96
CA GLY A 70 -16.24 -8.21 20.10
C GLY A 70 -17.48 -8.70 20.86
N ALA A 71 -17.66 -8.19 22.08
CA ALA A 71 -18.87 -8.39 22.87
C ALA A 71 -19.69 -7.09 22.88
N ALA A 72 -21.01 -7.21 22.84
CA ALA A 72 -21.90 -6.07 23.04
C ALA A 72 -21.79 -5.59 24.49
N ASP A 73 -21.56 -4.29 24.66
CA ASP A 73 -21.57 -3.64 25.96
C ASP A 73 -22.94 -2.96 26.16
N VAL A 74 -23.78 -3.58 26.97
CA VAL A 74 -25.15 -3.09 27.21
C VAL A 74 -25.11 -2.00 28.29
N PRO A 75 -25.65 -0.79 28.02
CA PRO A 75 -25.65 0.28 29.00
C PRO A 75 -26.39 -0.09 30.30
N VAL A 76 -25.82 0.29 31.45
CA VAL A 76 -26.44 0.17 32.78
C VAL A 76 -26.38 1.53 33.45
N HIS A 77 -27.51 2.03 33.96
CA HIS A 77 -27.64 3.39 34.52
C HIS A 77 -27.13 4.49 33.56
N ASP A 78 -27.58 4.43 32.31
CA ASP A 78 -27.18 5.36 31.24
C ASP A 78 -25.67 5.44 30.99
N GLN A 79 -24.91 4.41 31.36
CA GLN A 79 -23.47 4.34 31.15
C GLN A 79 -23.07 3.04 30.46
N SER A 80 -22.09 3.14 29.57
CA SER A 80 -21.45 2.02 28.87
C SER A 80 -19.96 2.29 28.75
N ASN A 81 -19.15 1.24 28.78
CA ASN A 81 -17.70 1.26 28.61
C ASN A 81 -17.26 0.34 27.44
N PRO A 82 -17.66 0.63 26.20
CA PRO A 82 -17.33 -0.22 25.07
C PRO A 82 -15.85 -0.10 24.68
N THR A 83 -15.30 -1.16 24.09
CA THR A 83 -14.01 -1.09 23.37
C THR A 83 -14.28 -1.02 21.88
N LEU A 84 -13.81 0.04 21.23
CA LEU A 84 -13.83 0.18 19.78
C LEU A 84 -12.54 -0.41 19.21
N ALA A 85 -12.66 -1.31 18.25
CA ALA A 85 -11.51 -1.90 17.56
C ALA A 85 -11.55 -1.55 16.08
N ALA A 86 -10.38 -1.27 15.50
CA ALA A 86 -10.23 -1.02 14.07
C ALA A 86 -9.00 -1.73 13.52
N LEU A 87 -9.15 -2.22 12.29
CA LEU A 87 -8.06 -2.74 11.48
C LEU A 87 -7.89 -1.83 10.27
N PHE A 88 -6.66 -1.43 10.00
CA PHE A 88 -6.34 -0.51 8.90
C PHE A 88 -4.97 -0.82 8.31
N CYS A 89 -4.64 -0.15 7.23
CA CYS A 89 -3.47 -0.46 6.42
C CYS A 89 -2.39 0.58 6.64
N ILE A 90 -1.21 0.13 7.04
CA ILE A 90 -0.06 1.00 7.25
C ILE A 90 0.86 0.86 6.04
N GLY A 91 1.08 1.97 5.34
CA GLY A 91 2.01 2.05 4.22
C GLY A 91 3.47 1.84 4.63
N PRO A 92 4.39 1.70 3.66
CA PRO A 92 5.82 1.62 3.95
C PRO A 92 6.36 2.99 4.40
N THR A 93 7.48 2.97 5.10
CA THR A 93 8.31 4.16 5.36
C THR A 93 9.43 4.27 4.33
N SER A 94 10.18 5.39 4.35
CA SER A 94 11.39 5.56 3.53
C SER A 94 12.60 4.75 4.02
N THR A 95 12.53 4.14 5.20
CA THR A 95 13.66 3.42 5.81
C THR A 95 13.48 1.90 5.70
N PRO A 96 14.34 1.19 4.95
CA PRO A 96 14.19 -0.25 4.75
C PRO A 96 14.26 -1.08 6.03
N SER A 97 15.10 -0.68 6.99
CA SER A 97 15.22 -1.38 8.28
C SER A 97 13.95 -1.26 9.12
N VAL A 98 13.27 -0.11 9.09
CA VAL A 98 11.98 0.08 9.77
C VAL A 98 10.91 -0.79 9.12
N ASN A 99 10.88 -0.83 7.78
CA ASN A 99 9.90 -1.65 7.06
C ASN A 99 10.08 -3.14 7.36
N GLY A 100 11.33 -3.63 7.40
CA GLY A 100 11.62 -5.02 7.74
C GLY A 100 11.30 -5.36 9.19
N ALA A 101 11.68 -4.51 10.14
CA ALA A 101 11.46 -4.75 11.57
C ALA A 101 9.98 -4.64 11.96
N ALA A 102 9.25 -3.69 11.37
CA ALA A 102 7.83 -3.43 11.69
C ALA A 102 6.85 -4.17 10.77
N GLY A 103 7.34 -4.92 9.77
CA GLY A 103 6.48 -5.66 8.83
C GLY A 103 5.65 -4.75 7.92
N LEU A 104 6.20 -3.60 7.52
CA LEU A 104 5.52 -2.63 6.66
C LEU A 104 5.84 -2.86 5.18
N PRO A 105 4.86 -2.69 4.27
CA PRO A 105 3.45 -2.37 4.51
C PRO A 105 2.70 -3.54 5.15
N GLY A 106 1.83 -3.26 6.12
CA GLY A 106 1.17 -4.30 6.92
C GLY A 106 -0.09 -3.83 7.64
N LEU A 107 -0.72 -4.74 8.36
CA LEU A 107 -1.95 -4.49 9.12
C LEU A 107 -1.66 -3.70 10.40
N GLY A 108 -2.29 -2.55 10.55
CA GLY A 108 -2.42 -1.83 11.80
C GLY A 108 -3.64 -2.30 12.59
N ARG A 109 -3.50 -2.38 13.91
CA ARG A 109 -4.58 -2.64 14.87
C ARG A 109 -4.67 -1.47 15.84
N LEU A 110 -5.90 -0.99 16.06
CA LEU A 110 -6.20 0.03 17.06
C LEU A 110 -7.31 -0.48 17.98
N GLU A 111 -7.12 -0.25 19.28
CA GLU A 111 -8.15 -0.46 20.29
C GLU A 111 -8.30 0.81 21.10
N LEU A 112 -9.54 1.27 21.22
CA LEU A 112 -9.90 2.49 21.94
C LEU A 112 -10.93 2.14 23.01
N LEU A 113 -10.58 2.40 24.26
CA LEU A 113 -11.51 2.33 25.38
C LEU A 113 -12.43 3.54 25.32
N GLY A 114 -13.73 3.30 25.25
CA GLY A 114 -14.76 4.32 25.27
C GLY A 114 -15.47 4.37 26.60
N HIS A 115 -15.98 5.54 26.95
CA HIS A 115 -17.02 5.71 27.95
C HIS A 115 -18.15 6.51 27.31
N ALA A 116 -19.33 5.91 27.20
CA ALA A 116 -20.51 6.54 26.64
C ALA A 116 -21.58 6.70 27.72
N ARG A 117 -22.15 7.91 27.78
CA ARG A 117 -23.19 8.29 28.73
C ARG A 117 -24.43 8.76 27.97
N GLY A 118 -25.61 8.27 28.37
CA GLY A 118 -26.88 8.77 27.88
C GLY A 118 -27.07 10.24 28.26
N LEU A 119 -27.41 11.08 27.28
CA LEU A 119 -27.81 12.46 27.53
C LEU A 119 -29.34 12.52 27.69
N PRO A 120 -29.85 13.37 28.61
CA PRO A 120 -31.28 13.54 28.84
C PRO A 120 -32.01 14.22 27.68
#